data_AF-A0A0C2A794-F1
#
_entry.id   AF-A0A0C2A794-F1
#
_cell.length_a   1.000
_cell.length_b   1.000
_cell.length_c   1.000
_cell.angle_alpha   90.00
_cell.angle_beta   90.00
_cell.angle_gamma   90.00
#
_symmetry.space_group_name_H-M   'P 1'
#
loop_
_entity.id
_entity.type
_entity.pdbx_description
1 polymer ?
#
loop_
_entity_poly.entity_id
_entity_poly.type
_entity_poly.pdbx_seq_one_letter_code
_entity_poly.pdbx_strand_id
1 'polypeptide(L)'
;MTLAGCPIGDKQIGDPPDSMVDGDGDGDGDGDGDGDGDGDGDGDGDGDGDPFDNCVGPFETPSVDKDCDAIGIGCDNATLHFNPDQLDQDQDGFGDVADLCPLIASNMNTSDSDKDGIGNACDRCPRPIADYSIDGSISDARLWVRNVPWNGDFDRDGIGDVCDNCVAIPNCGDYGPNNPAPHGAEVNEDPDLCQTDVNQDAIGDACIDPNTNLPIMLDGAAGPVGFGPNDDFDQDGLSNAIDGCPRIPVVQHPCNDDVDCPPSSTCGDAGVCNHPDADGDLVGDVCDTCAYTSNPMQVSEIGMAIDDEDRDFIGAACESHADCNTRKGARPIRFYDVVVEGSCCVTTYPGDGQLHDPSGLPVTRTCSPQDEQGGLCRQLPAPVLVAPGVVELPGGCEQALADAGKQQASALTLADVGGNPLELWSHACRLPPLDHDFDGLGDACDPCPFAFDPFNEVYVDDQDMAWPDLGAACNGVFEQVPGAMCM
;
A
#
# COMPACT_ATOMS: atom_id res chain seq x y z
N MET A 1 23.48 -17.78 -24.81
CA MET A 1 24.01 -16.45 -24.45
C MET A 1 22.76 -15.63 -24.28
N THR A 2 22.43 -15.50 -23.01
CA THR A 2 21.17 -15.12 -22.39
C THR A 2 20.79 -13.70 -22.78
N LEU A 3 19.53 -13.53 -23.17
CA LEU A 3 18.87 -12.26 -23.37
C LEU A 3 18.60 -11.68 -21.98
N ALA A 4 19.09 -10.47 -21.72
CA ALA A 4 18.75 -9.71 -20.52
C ALA A 4 17.55 -8.82 -20.85
N GLY A 5 16.37 -9.40 -20.67
CA GLY A 5 15.13 -8.74 -20.29
C GLY A 5 14.52 -9.69 -19.28
N CYS A 6 14.25 -9.20 -18.07
CA CYS A 6 14.00 -9.98 -16.84
C CYS A 6 15.28 -10.60 -16.23
N PRO A 7 15.80 -10.07 -15.11
CA PRO A 7 16.88 -10.69 -14.37
C PRO A 7 16.33 -11.87 -13.55
N ILE A 8 15.92 -12.95 -14.21
CA ILE A 8 15.91 -14.25 -13.53
C ILE A 8 17.36 -14.74 -13.59
N GLY A 9 18.12 -14.45 -12.53
CA GLY A 9 19.39 -15.15 -12.31
C GLY A 9 19.12 -16.65 -12.42
N ASP A 10 19.97 -17.38 -13.13
CA ASP A 10 19.92 -18.83 -13.35
C ASP A 10 19.33 -19.57 -12.13
N LYS A 11 18.01 -19.75 -12.08
CA LYS A 11 17.37 -20.65 -11.10
C LYS A 11 17.59 -22.04 -11.64
N GLN A 12 18.75 -22.62 -11.29
CA GLN A 12 18.86 -24.07 -11.32
C GLN A 12 17.82 -24.63 -10.33
N ILE A 13 16.79 -25.26 -10.88
CA ILE A 13 16.28 -26.58 -10.49
C ILE A 13 16.57 -26.97 -9.03
N GLY A 14 15.53 -26.99 -8.21
CA GLY A 14 15.50 -27.64 -6.90
C GLY A 14 14.06 -27.86 -6.47
N ASP A 15 13.69 -29.14 -6.37
CA ASP A 15 12.39 -29.74 -6.05
C ASP A 15 11.49 -29.03 -5.02
N PRO A 16 10.16 -29.28 -5.05
CA PRO A 16 9.33 -29.11 -3.84
C PRO A 16 9.90 -29.97 -2.70
N PRO A 17 9.67 -29.62 -1.42
CA PRO A 17 10.23 -30.34 -0.29
C PRO A 17 9.70 -31.77 -0.24
N ASP A 18 10.49 -32.71 -0.77
CA ASP A 18 10.42 -34.12 -0.43
C ASP A 18 10.87 -34.28 1.04
N SER A 19 9.91 -34.13 1.94
CA SER A 19 10.04 -34.59 3.33
C SER A 19 8.75 -35.20 3.85
N MET A 20 8.21 -36.16 3.10
CA MET A 20 7.41 -37.23 3.71
C MET A 20 8.24 -38.51 3.76
N VAL A 21 8.98 -38.62 4.86
CA VAL A 21 9.32 -39.85 5.59
C VAL A 21 9.46 -41.11 4.73
N ASP A 22 10.72 -41.47 4.49
CA ASP A 22 11.20 -42.84 4.34
C ASP A 22 10.80 -43.69 5.56
N GLY A 23 9.58 -44.21 5.51
CA GLY A 23 9.07 -45.25 6.38
C GLY A 23 9.03 -46.57 5.64
N ASP A 24 10.07 -47.38 5.81
CA ASP A 24 10.11 -48.78 5.40
C ASP A 24 8.84 -49.51 5.87
N GLY A 25 7.97 -49.89 4.93
CA GLY A 25 6.72 -50.59 5.20
C GLY A 25 6.34 -51.51 4.05
N ASP A 26 6.73 -52.78 4.19
CA ASP A 26 6.40 -53.88 3.29
C ASP A 26 4.91 -53.91 2.87
N GLY A 27 4.66 -54.04 1.56
CA GLY A 27 3.32 -54.20 1.00
C GLY A 27 3.34 -54.72 -0.43
N ASP A 28 3.53 -56.03 -0.60
CA ASP A 28 3.35 -56.75 -1.86
C ASP A 28 1.95 -56.52 -2.46
N GLY A 29 1.88 -56.19 -3.75
CA GLY A 29 0.63 -56.03 -4.49
C GLY A 29 0.83 -56.05 -6.00
N ASP A 30 1.00 -57.25 -6.56
CA ASP A 30 0.99 -57.52 -8.00
C ASP A 30 -0.32 -57.05 -8.67
N GLY A 31 -0.22 -56.35 -9.79
CA GLY A 31 -1.37 -55.92 -10.59
C GLY A 31 -0.99 -55.50 -12.01
N ASP A 32 -0.68 -56.48 -12.87
CA ASP A 32 -0.57 -56.29 -14.32
C ASP A 32 -1.92 -55.86 -14.92
N GLY A 33 -1.92 -54.80 -15.74
CA GLY A 33 -3.11 -54.34 -16.47
C GLY A 33 -2.77 -53.35 -17.59
N ASP A 34 -2.34 -53.88 -18.74
CA ASP A 34 -2.21 -53.15 -20.00
C ASP A 34 -3.59 -52.66 -20.49
N GLY A 35 -3.70 -51.38 -20.87
CA GLY A 35 -4.90 -50.80 -21.46
C GLY A 35 -4.67 -49.40 -22.03
N ASP A 36 -4.27 -49.35 -23.30
CA ASP A 36 -4.13 -48.13 -24.11
C ASP A 36 -5.45 -47.32 -24.14
N GLY A 37 -5.36 -46.03 -23.81
CA GLY A 37 -6.44 -45.05 -23.93
C GLY A 37 -5.90 -43.64 -23.78
N ASP A 38 -5.79 -42.93 -24.91
CA ASP A 38 -5.32 -41.55 -25.07
C ASP A 38 -5.98 -40.59 -24.06
N GLY A 39 -5.18 -40.03 -23.15
CA GLY A 39 -5.60 -39.04 -22.16
C GLY A 39 -4.60 -37.89 -22.14
N ASP A 40 -4.90 -36.84 -22.90
CA ASP A 40 -4.29 -35.51 -22.77
C ASP A 40 -4.79 -34.91 -21.45
N GLY A 41 -3.98 -34.94 -20.39
CA GLY A 41 -4.35 -34.42 -19.08
C GLY A 41 -3.13 -34.15 -18.21
N ASP A 42 -2.60 -32.94 -18.36
CA ASP A 42 -1.26 -32.45 -18.01
C ASP A 42 -1.29 -31.20 -17.10
N GLY A 43 -2.29 -31.03 -16.25
CA GLY A 43 -2.36 -29.87 -15.34
C GLY A 43 -1.41 -29.94 -14.13
N ASP A 44 -0.68 -31.04 -13.96
CA ASP A 44 -0.04 -31.43 -12.70
C ASP A 44 1.17 -32.39 -12.83
N GLY A 45 1.78 -32.48 -14.02
CA GLY A 45 3.18 -32.92 -14.18
C GLY A 45 3.46 -34.32 -14.74
N ASP A 46 3.01 -34.66 -15.96
CA ASP A 46 3.38 -35.92 -16.64
C ASP A 46 3.77 -35.82 -18.14
N GLY A 47 3.90 -34.62 -18.71
CA GLY A 47 4.81 -34.37 -19.84
C GLY A 47 4.29 -34.53 -21.27
N ASP A 48 3.02 -34.21 -21.57
CA ASP A 48 2.52 -34.08 -22.96
C ASP A 48 1.36 -33.04 -23.11
N GLY A 49 1.69 -31.78 -23.47
CA GLY A 49 0.98 -30.86 -24.38
C GLY A 49 -0.53 -30.56 -24.31
N ASP A 50 -0.99 -29.78 -23.33
CA ASP A 50 -2.22 -28.98 -23.34
C ASP A 50 -1.96 -27.46 -23.54
N PRO A 51 -3.02 -26.64 -23.77
CA PRO A 51 -2.89 -25.22 -24.08
C PRO A 51 -2.60 -24.29 -22.88
N PHE A 52 -2.52 -24.79 -21.65
CA PHE A 52 -2.19 -24.07 -20.41
C PHE A 52 -0.71 -24.24 -19.97
N ASP A 53 0.09 -25.04 -20.68
CA ASP A 53 1.55 -25.19 -20.52
C ASP A 53 2.37 -23.88 -20.78
N ASN A 54 1.70 -22.76 -21.09
CA ASN A 54 2.34 -21.46 -21.36
C ASN A 54 2.29 -20.48 -20.17
N CYS A 55 1.74 -20.86 -19.02
CA CYS A 55 1.54 -19.92 -17.92
C CYS A 55 2.80 -19.70 -17.07
N VAL A 56 3.71 -20.68 -17.01
CA VAL A 56 4.94 -20.61 -16.22
C VAL A 56 6.10 -20.99 -17.11
N GLY A 57 7.10 -20.13 -17.21
CA GLY A 57 8.28 -20.46 -17.99
C GLY A 57 9.34 -19.37 -17.94
N PRO A 58 10.54 -19.65 -18.45
CA PRO A 58 11.47 -18.59 -18.80
C PRO A 58 10.88 -17.82 -19.98
N PHE A 59 10.34 -16.64 -19.72
CA PHE A 59 9.83 -15.74 -20.75
C PHE A 59 10.96 -14.86 -21.27
N GLU A 60 11.38 -15.10 -22.51
CA GLU A 60 12.56 -14.45 -23.11
C GLU A 60 12.23 -13.08 -23.74
N THR A 61 10.98 -12.59 -23.63
CA THR A 61 10.58 -11.31 -24.25
C THR A 61 9.56 -10.53 -23.41
N PRO A 62 9.69 -9.19 -23.30
CA PRO A 62 8.73 -8.33 -22.59
C PRO A 62 7.29 -8.37 -23.12
N SER A 63 7.09 -8.89 -24.35
CA SER A 63 5.78 -9.00 -24.97
C SER A 63 4.94 -10.16 -24.44
N VAL A 64 5.52 -11.07 -23.64
CA VAL A 64 4.81 -12.24 -23.10
C VAL A 64 4.83 -12.31 -21.57
N ASP A 65 5.70 -11.54 -20.92
CA ASP A 65 5.82 -11.33 -19.47
C ASP A 65 6.40 -9.92 -19.32
N LYS A 66 5.60 -8.99 -18.79
CA LYS A 66 5.92 -7.55 -18.86
C LYS A 66 6.56 -7.03 -17.57
N ASP A 67 6.20 -7.62 -16.44
CA ASP A 67 6.68 -7.28 -15.10
C ASP A 67 7.74 -8.26 -14.56
N CYS A 68 8.11 -9.25 -15.37
CA CYS A 68 9.23 -10.13 -15.13
C CYS A 68 9.06 -11.06 -13.93
N ASP A 69 7.83 -11.44 -13.61
CA ASP A 69 7.51 -12.33 -12.50
C ASP A 69 7.52 -13.83 -12.87
N ALA A 70 7.85 -14.15 -14.14
CA ALA A 70 7.85 -15.49 -14.72
C ALA A 70 6.45 -16.10 -14.90
N ILE A 71 5.41 -15.27 -14.95
CA ILE A 71 4.04 -15.63 -15.30
C ILE A 71 3.66 -15.00 -16.64
N GLY A 72 3.11 -15.83 -17.54
CA GLY A 72 2.76 -15.37 -18.88
C GLY A 72 1.54 -14.44 -18.83
N ILE A 73 1.53 -13.37 -19.60
CA ILE A 73 0.46 -12.34 -19.66
C ILE A 73 -0.97 -12.89 -19.83
N GLY A 74 -1.12 -14.12 -20.35
CA GLY A 74 -2.42 -14.78 -20.51
C GLY A 74 -2.98 -15.43 -19.25
N CYS A 75 -2.13 -15.64 -18.24
CA CYS A 75 -2.46 -16.29 -16.97
C CYS A 75 -2.13 -15.40 -15.76
N ASP A 76 -1.45 -14.30 -16.01
CA ASP A 76 -1.04 -13.32 -15.02
C ASP A 76 -2.21 -12.38 -14.64
N ASN A 77 -2.57 -12.38 -13.36
CA ASN A 77 -3.62 -11.56 -12.80
C ASN A 77 -3.19 -10.12 -12.48
N ALA A 78 -1.91 -9.77 -12.66
CA ALA A 78 -1.39 -8.44 -12.41
C ALA A 78 -0.23 -8.03 -13.32
N THR A 79 -0.41 -8.17 -14.64
CA THR A 79 0.53 -7.90 -15.79
C THR A 79 1.43 -6.66 -15.83
N LEU A 80 1.40 -5.80 -14.82
CA LEU A 80 2.24 -4.62 -14.65
C LEU A 80 2.92 -4.59 -13.27
N HIS A 81 2.82 -5.64 -12.47
CA HIS A 81 3.24 -5.68 -11.08
C HIS A 81 3.80 -7.06 -10.78
N PHE A 82 5.04 -7.13 -10.31
CA PHE A 82 5.67 -8.41 -10.03
C PHE A 82 4.93 -9.18 -8.92
N ASN A 83 4.30 -10.31 -9.26
CA ASN A 83 3.58 -11.15 -8.29
C ASN A 83 3.61 -12.65 -8.67
N PRO A 84 4.77 -13.30 -8.54
CA PRO A 84 4.94 -14.71 -8.95
C PRO A 84 4.07 -15.71 -8.15
N ASP A 85 3.48 -15.29 -7.04
CA ASP A 85 2.55 -16.10 -6.25
C ASP A 85 1.10 -16.01 -6.74
N GLN A 86 0.79 -15.03 -7.60
CA GLN A 86 -0.51 -14.83 -8.25
C GLN A 86 -1.67 -14.83 -7.24
N LEU A 87 -1.43 -14.27 -6.05
CA LEU A 87 -2.44 -14.19 -4.99
C LEU A 87 -3.62 -13.31 -5.44
N ASP A 88 -4.84 -13.83 -5.29
CA ASP A 88 -6.12 -13.17 -5.58
C ASP A 88 -7.14 -13.69 -4.54
N GLN A 89 -7.33 -12.92 -3.47
CA GLN A 89 -8.08 -13.38 -2.30
C GLN A 89 -9.60 -13.37 -2.48
N ASP A 90 -10.13 -12.45 -3.28
CA ASP A 90 -11.57 -12.32 -3.51
C ASP A 90 -12.06 -12.97 -4.82
N GLN A 91 -11.11 -13.45 -5.65
CA GLN A 91 -11.32 -14.23 -6.85
C GLN A 91 -12.04 -13.45 -7.96
N ASP A 92 -11.77 -12.15 -8.06
CA ASP A 92 -12.30 -11.31 -9.14
C ASP A 92 -11.43 -11.30 -10.41
N GLY A 93 -10.26 -11.94 -10.34
CA GLY A 93 -9.32 -12.09 -11.43
C GLY A 93 -8.24 -11.00 -11.49
N PHE A 94 -8.20 -10.10 -10.51
CA PHE A 94 -7.10 -9.17 -10.31
C PHE A 94 -6.22 -9.64 -9.15
N GLY A 95 -4.90 -9.61 -9.35
CA GLY A 95 -3.99 -9.97 -8.27
C GLY A 95 -4.01 -8.95 -7.15
N ASP A 96 -3.89 -9.41 -5.89
CA ASP A 96 -3.82 -8.60 -4.67
C ASP A 96 -2.75 -7.49 -4.77
N VAL A 97 -1.73 -7.68 -5.62
CA VAL A 97 -0.67 -6.69 -5.81
C VAL A 97 -1.17 -5.38 -6.46
N ALA A 98 -2.15 -5.51 -7.36
CA ALA A 98 -2.68 -4.45 -8.24
C ALA A 98 -4.14 -4.11 -7.95
N ASP A 99 -4.84 -4.96 -7.21
CA ASP A 99 -6.19 -4.70 -6.73
C ASP A 99 -6.20 -3.68 -5.58
N LEU A 100 -6.92 -2.57 -5.76
CA LEU A 100 -7.10 -1.54 -4.72
C LEU A 100 -8.17 -1.95 -3.68
N CYS A 101 -8.88 -3.05 -3.92
CA CYS A 101 -9.87 -3.66 -3.05
C CYS A 101 -9.69 -5.17 -2.90
N PRO A 102 -8.54 -5.65 -2.40
CA PRO A 102 -8.12 -7.07 -2.40
C PRO A 102 -9.01 -8.05 -1.62
N LEU A 103 -10.13 -7.58 -1.06
CA LEU A 103 -11.07 -8.36 -0.26
C LEU A 103 -12.53 -8.22 -0.74
N ILE A 104 -12.76 -7.46 -1.82
CA ILE A 104 -14.09 -7.13 -2.33
C ILE A 104 -14.09 -7.24 -3.85
N ALA A 105 -14.51 -8.41 -4.30
CA ALA A 105 -14.57 -8.75 -5.70
C ALA A 105 -15.31 -7.68 -6.52
N SER A 106 -14.59 -7.06 -7.44
CA SER A 106 -15.08 -5.93 -8.22
C SER A 106 -14.55 -5.96 -9.64
N ASN A 107 -15.41 -5.69 -10.62
CA ASN A 107 -14.96 -5.52 -12.00
C ASN A 107 -14.28 -4.16 -12.26
N MET A 108 -14.13 -3.31 -11.24
CA MET A 108 -13.57 -1.96 -11.30
C MET A 108 -12.55 -1.71 -10.19
N ASN A 109 -11.63 -2.66 -10.02
CA ASN A 109 -10.61 -2.70 -8.96
C ASN A 109 -9.57 -1.56 -8.98
N THR A 110 -9.51 -0.77 -10.07
CA THR A 110 -8.59 0.38 -10.23
C THR A 110 -9.28 1.75 -10.04
N SER A 111 -10.59 1.76 -9.78
CA SER A 111 -11.30 3.02 -9.55
C SER A 111 -11.01 3.52 -8.14
N ASP A 112 -10.33 4.66 -8.06
CA ASP A 112 -9.98 5.34 -6.81
C ASP A 112 -10.03 6.85 -7.10
N SER A 113 -11.14 7.45 -6.68
CA SER A 113 -11.58 8.79 -7.12
C SER A 113 -11.02 9.92 -6.27
N ASP A 114 -10.72 9.64 -5.01
CA ASP A 114 -10.12 10.56 -4.07
C ASP A 114 -8.59 10.42 -4.03
N LYS A 115 -8.08 9.29 -4.54
CA LYS A 115 -6.69 8.94 -4.81
C LYS A 115 -5.89 8.57 -3.56
N ASP A 116 -6.51 8.02 -2.54
CA ASP A 116 -5.80 7.59 -1.33
C ASP A 116 -5.11 6.20 -1.48
N GLY A 117 -5.37 5.48 -2.57
CA GLY A 117 -4.84 4.13 -2.81
C GLY A 117 -5.79 3.00 -2.37
N ILE A 118 -6.98 3.33 -1.87
CA ILE A 118 -8.09 2.41 -1.61
C ILE A 118 -9.08 2.52 -2.76
N GLY A 119 -9.55 1.38 -3.27
CA GLY A 119 -10.53 1.40 -4.36
C GLY A 119 -11.92 1.84 -3.88
N ASN A 120 -12.66 2.56 -4.73
CA ASN A 120 -14.01 3.05 -4.45
C ASN A 120 -14.98 1.99 -3.91
N ALA A 121 -14.78 0.70 -4.25
CA ALA A 121 -15.66 -0.39 -3.85
C ALA A 121 -15.48 -0.81 -2.37
N CYS A 122 -14.32 -0.50 -1.80
CA CYS A 122 -13.94 -0.86 -0.44
C CYS A 122 -13.60 0.34 0.43
N ASP A 123 -13.47 1.52 -0.17
CA ASP A 123 -13.29 2.79 0.51
C ASP A 123 -14.61 3.32 1.11
N ARG A 124 -14.54 3.79 2.36
CA ARG A 124 -15.63 4.45 3.08
C ARG A 124 -15.67 5.95 2.86
N CYS A 125 -14.65 6.51 2.20
CA CYS A 125 -14.59 7.88 1.74
C CYS A 125 -14.42 8.02 0.20
N PRO A 126 -15.15 7.26 -0.64
CA PRO A 126 -14.83 7.00 -2.06
C PRO A 126 -15.00 8.18 -3.03
N ARG A 127 -15.47 9.34 -2.54
CA ARG A 127 -15.81 10.48 -3.39
C ARG A 127 -14.58 11.37 -3.58
N PRO A 128 -14.43 12.03 -4.74
CA PRO A 128 -13.37 13.00 -4.93
C PRO A 128 -13.32 14.01 -3.77
N ILE A 129 -12.13 14.34 -3.26
CA ILE A 129 -11.97 15.29 -2.13
C ILE A 129 -12.70 16.63 -2.34
N ALA A 130 -12.84 17.06 -3.58
CA ALA A 130 -13.59 18.28 -3.94
C ALA A 130 -15.10 18.21 -3.66
N ASP A 131 -15.67 17.01 -3.50
CA ASP A 131 -17.09 16.79 -3.20
C ASP A 131 -17.38 16.87 -1.70
N TYR A 132 -16.39 16.62 -0.85
CA TYR A 132 -16.47 16.83 0.61
C TYR A 132 -16.23 18.28 1.01
N SER A 133 -15.99 19.15 0.02
CA SER A 133 -15.37 20.45 0.25
C SER A 133 -16.28 21.43 0.99
N ILE A 134 -15.64 22.08 1.95
CA ILE A 134 -16.12 23.04 2.93
C ILE A 134 -15.74 24.42 2.42
N ASP A 135 -16.65 25.41 2.47
CA ASP A 135 -16.49 26.76 1.86
C ASP A 135 -15.42 27.65 2.54
N GLY A 136 -14.19 27.14 2.74
CA GLY A 136 -13.07 27.86 3.35
C GLY A 136 -13.35 28.39 4.77
N SER A 137 -14.40 27.88 5.42
CA SER A 137 -14.84 28.29 6.76
C SER A 137 -13.98 27.70 7.86
N ILE A 138 -13.30 26.57 7.58
CA ILE A 138 -12.41 25.88 8.50
C ILE A 138 -10.98 26.38 8.29
N SER A 139 -10.44 27.09 9.28
CA SER A 139 -9.10 27.69 9.18
C SER A 139 -7.96 26.69 9.38
N ASP A 140 -8.20 25.58 10.09
CA ASP A 140 -7.21 24.55 10.34
C ASP A 140 -7.35 23.45 9.29
N ALA A 141 -6.31 23.26 8.47
CA ALA A 141 -6.38 22.29 7.37
C ALA A 141 -6.33 20.82 7.85
N ARG A 142 -5.96 20.57 9.12
CA ARG A 142 -6.06 19.24 9.75
C ARG A 142 -7.50 18.76 9.88
N LEU A 143 -8.44 19.70 9.93
CA LEU A 143 -9.88 19.46 10.00
C LEU A 143 -10.55 19.42 8.62
N TRP A 144 -9.78 19.46 7.53
CA TRP A 144 -10.31 19.25 6.19
C TRP A 144 -10.40 17.77 5.89
N VAL A 145 -11.41 17.37 5.10
CA VAL A 145 -11.42 16.04 4.50
C VAL A 145 -10.28 15.98 3.48
N ARG A 146 -9.43 14.97 3.62
CA ARG A 146 -8.24 14.71 2.77
C ARG A 146 -8.27 13.25 2.32
N ASN A 147 -7.45 12.89 1.35
CA ASN A 147 -7.23 11.53 0.85
C ASN A 147 -6.39 10.69 1.83
N VAL A 148 -6.73 10.73 3.13
CA VAL A 148 -6.04 9.91 4.13
C VAL A 148 -6.52 8.47 3.97
N PRO A 149 -5.62 7.49 3.70
CA PRO A 149 -5.97 6.09 3.44
C PRO A 149 -6.30 5.32 4.72
N TRP A 150 -7.10 5.93 5.58
CA TRP A 150 -7.60 5.37 6.83
C TRP A 150 -9.07 5.01 6.66
N ASN A 151 -9.35 3.71 6.55
CA ASN A 151 -10.71 3.19 6.35
C ASN A 151 -11.48 2.93 7.65
N GLY A 152 -11.07 3.56 8.76
CA GLY A 152 -11.76 3.48 10.05
C GLY A 152 -13.13 4.16 10.02
N ASP A 153 -14.00 3.75 10.93
CA ASP A 153 -15.41 4.14 11.03
C ASP A 153 -15.86 3.87 12.47
N PHE A 154 -15.61 4.87 13.29
CA PHE A 154 -15.68 4.78 14.74
C PHE A 154 -17.11 4.47 15.20
N ASP A 155 -18.10 5.13 14.60
CA ASP A 155 -19.49 4.96 14.96
C ASP A 155 -20.20 3.82 14.20
N ARG A 156 -19.58 3.28 13.15
CA ARG A 156 -20.00 2.11 12.37
C ARG A 156 -21.20 2.35 11.47
N ASP A 157 -21.40 3.58 11.04
CA ASP A 157 -22.49 3.96 10.16
C ASP A 157 -22.19 3.73 8.66
N GLY A 158 -20.92 3.41 8.35
CA GLY A 158 -20.46 3.10 7.01
C GLY A 158 -19.78 4.26 6.29
N ILE A 159 -19.71 5.43 6.92
CA ILE A 159 -18.88 6.56 6.50
C ILE A 159 -17.53 6.48 7.20
N GLY A 160 -16.45 6.76 6.48
CA GLY A 160 -15.11 6.73 7.07
C GLY A 160 -14.87 7.96 7.95
N ASP A 161 -14.13 7.79 9.05
CA ASP A 161 -13.83 8.86 10.03
C ASP A 161 -13.36 10.16 9.36
N VAL A 162 -12.50 10.01 8.34
CA VAL A 162 -11.89 11.11 7.59
C VAL A 162 -12.93 12.01 6.92
N CYS A 163 -13.99 11.43 6.36
CA CYS A 163 -15.03 12.13 5.63
C CYS A 163 -16.36 12.24 6.39
N ASP A 164 -16.44 11.70 7.59
CA ASP A 164 -17.60 11.81 8.46
C ASP A 164 -17.71 13.22 9.05
N ASN A 165 -18.87 13.85 8.89
CA ASN A 165 -19.20 15.14 9.47
C ASN A 165 -19.70 15.03 10.94
N CYS A 166 -19.77 13.82 11.47
CA CYS A 166 -20.17 13.49 12.84
C CYS A 166 -19.58 12.16 13.34
N VAL A 167 -18.24 12.04 13.31
CA VAL A 167 -17.43 10.84 13.63
C VAL A 167 -17.92 9.97 14.80
N ALA A 168 -18.47 10.59 15.85
CA ALA A 168 -18.85 9.90 17.08
C ALA A 168 -20.31 9.43 17.14
N ILE A 169 -21.19 9.88 16.22
CA ILE A 169 -22.63 9.59 16.28
C ILE A 169 -23.17 9.18 14.90
N PRO A 170 -23.72 7.94 14.77
CA PRO A 170 -24.18 7.41 13.50
C PRO A 170 -25.22 8.30 12.85
N ASN A 171 -25.03 8.60 11.57
CA ASN A 171 -25.92 9.46 10.81
C ASN A 171 -26.23 8.96 9.39
N CYS A 172 -25.82 7.73 9.03
CA CYS A 172 -26.08 7.12 7.74
C CYS A 172 -27.07 5.94 7.81
N GLY A 173 -28.32 6.20 7.41
CA GLY A 173 -29.37 5.18 7.36
C GLY A 173 -29.70 4.56 8.72
N ASP A 174 -29.70 3.23 8.81
CA ASP A 174 -29.95 2.46 10.03
C ASP A 174 -28.66 1.81 10.59
N TYR A 175 -27.48 2.26 10.10
CA TYR A 175 -26.20 1.71 10.52
C TYR A 175 -25.71 2.34 11.83
N GLY A 176 -24.72 1.72 12.47
CA GLY A 176 -24.15 2.16 13.74
C GLY A 176 -23.72 0.99 14.64
N PRO A 177 -23.44 1.19 15.95
CA PRO A 177 -22.79 0.18 16.79
C PRO A 177 -23.59 -1.11 16.98
N ASN A 178 -24.92 -1.04 16.86
CA ASN A 178 -25.81 -2.21 16.98
C ASN A 178 -26.13 -2.88 15.64
N ASN A 179 -25.84 -2.21 14.52
CA ASN A 179 -26.04 -2.69 13.17
C ASN A 179 -24.93 -2.12 12.27
N PRO A 180 -23.68 -2.60 12.41
CA PRO A 180 -22.56 -2.02 11.68
C PRO A 180 -22.76 -2.10 10.18
N ALA A 181 -22.37 -1.06 9.45
CA ALA A 181 -22.31 -1.13 7.99
C ALA A 181 -21.36 -2.26 7.55
N PRO A 182 -21.78 -3.12 6.62
CA PRO A 182 -20.89 -4.13 6.05
C PRO A 182 -19.70 -3.46 5.37
N HIS A 183 -18.52 -4.06 5.49
CA HIS A 183 -17.37 -3.63 4.69
C HIS A 183 -17.69 -3.78 3.20
N GLY A 184 -17.36 -2.77 2.38
CA GLY A 184 -17.64 -2.76 0.94
C GLY A 184 -19.10 -2.53 0.56
N ALA A 185 -19.95 -2.22 1.53
CA ALA A 185 -21.27 -1.69 1.20
C ALA A 185 -21.08 -0.32 0.52
N GLU A 186 -21.79 -0.09 -0.59
CA GLU A 186 -21.82 1.22 -1.21
C GLU A 186 -22.29 2.27 -0.19
N VAL A 187 -21.53 3.35 -0.08
CA VAL A 187 -21.90 4.51 0.73
C VAL A 187 -23.20 5.11 0.20
N ASN A 188 -24.16 5.35 1.09
CA ASN A 188 -25.43 5.94 0.70
C ASN A 188 -25.26 7.44 0.40
N GLU A 189 -25.38 7.82 -0.87
CA GLU A 189 -25.21 9.22 -1.30
C GLU A 189 -26.47 10.09 -1.10
N ASP A 190 -27.57 9.56 -0.55
CA ASP A 190 -28.79 10.34 -0.30
C ASP A 190 -28.59 11.29 0.91
N PRO A 191 -28.49 12.61 0.71
CA PRO A 191 -28.21 13.57 1.79
C PRO A 191 -29.37 13.70 2.79
N ASP A 192 -30.58 13.23 2.45
CA ASP A 192 -31.70 13.18 3.38
C ASP A 192 -31.62 11.96 4.33
N LEU A 193 -30.74 11.00 4.04
CA LEU A 193 -30.55 9.76 4.80
C LEU A 193 -29.17 9.62 5.42
N CYS A 194 -28.16 10.33 4.91
CA CYS A 194 -26.77 10.15 5.26
C CYS A 194 -26.06 11.50 5.32
N GLN A 195 -25.24 11.72 6.35
CA GLN A 195 -24.40 12.92 6.48
C GLN A 195 -25.17 14.24 6.35
N THR A 196 -26.43 14.27 6.84
CA THR A 196 -27.29 15.44 6.71
C THR A 196 -26.70 16.66 7.42
N ASP A 197 -26.52 17.74 6.66
CA ASP A 197 -26.08 19.04 7.15
C ASP A 197 -26.93 20.14 6.48
N VAL A 198 -28.00 20.55 7.15
CA VAL A 198 -28.94 21.55 6.62
C VAL A 198 -28.34 22.95 6.56
N ASN A 199 -27.43 23.27 7.48
CA ASN A 199 -26.89 24.63 7.62
C ASN A 199 -25.59 24.82 6.81
N GLN A 200 -25.03 23.73 6.28
CA GLN A 200 -23.81 23.68 5.46
C GLN A 200 -22.59 24.22 6.20
N ASP A 201 -22.52 24.00 7.51
CA ASP A 201 -21.35 24.34 8.32
C ASP A 201 -20.34 23.20 8.42
N ALA A 202 -20.64 22.04 7.83
CA ALA A 202 -19.87 20.80 7.79
C ALA A 202 -19.74 20.05 9.11
N ILE A 203 -20.60 20.39 10.07
CA ILE A 203 -20.91 19.55 11.22
C ILE A 203 -22.26 18.93 10.93
N GLY A 204 -22.36 17.61 10.97
CA GLY A 204 -23.60 16.90 10.74
C GLY A 204 -24.67 17.32 11.76
N ASP A 205 -25.92 17.44 11.33
CA ASP A 205 -27.04 17.78 12.21
C ASP A 205 -27.20 16.76 13.36
N ALA A 206 -26.74 15.53 13.17
CA ALA A 206 -26.68 14.48 14.20
C ALA A 206 -25.77 14.84 15.38
N CYS A 207 -24.74 15.66 15.14
CA CYS A 207 -23.82 16.16 16.15
C CYS A 207 -24.33 17.43 16.86
N ILE A 208 -25.58 17.82 16.63
CA ILE A 208 -26.24 18.94 17.31
C ILE A 208 -27.33 18.41 18.24
N ASP A 209 -27.28 18.74 19.54
CA ASP A 209 -28.34 18.36 20.47
C ASP A 209 -29.65 19.08 20.12
N PRO A 210 -30.74 18.36 19.79
CA PRO A 210 -31.98 18.96 19.33
C PRO A 210 -32.72 19.78 20.40
N ASN A 211 -32.36 19.62 21.69
CA ASN A 211 -32.98 20.36 22.78
C ASN A 211 -32.30 21.70 23.06
N THR A 212 -30.98 21.75 22.88
CA THR A 212 -30.16 22.93 23.19
C THR A 212 -29.73 23.68 21.94
N ASN A 213 -29.76 23.02 20.78
CA ASN A 213 -29.24 23.49 19.50
C ASN A 213 -27.75 23.91 19.62
N LEU A 214 -27.00 23.14 20.41
CA LEU A 214 -25.56 23.27 20.59
C LEU A 214 -24.90 21.98 20.12
N PRO A 215 -23.63 22.03 19.67
CA PRO A 215 -22.89 20.82 19.37
C PRO A 215 -22.80 19.90 20.58
N ILE A 216 -22.80 18.59 20.33
CA ILE A 216 -22.66 17.57 21.37
C ILE A 216 -21.28 17.66 22.04
N MET A 217 -21.21 17.16 23.26
CA MET A 217 -19.98 16.93 24.00
C MET A 217 -20.17 15.63 24.78
N LEU A 218 -19.47 14.59 24.37
CA LEU A 218 -19.56 13.26 25.00
C LEU A 218 -18.77 13.21 26.31
N ASP A 219 -19.11 12.22 27.14
CA ASP A 219 -18.37 11.96 28.38
C ASP A 219 -16.95 11.51 28.02
N GLY A 220 -15.95 12.35 28.30
CA GLY A 220 -14.53 12.06 28.01
C GLY A 220 -13.92 12.99 26.96
N ALA A 221 -14.73 13.70 26.17
CA ALA A 221 -14.26 14.66 25.18
C ALA A 221 -13.57 15.88 25.84
N ALA A 222 -12.57 16.43 25.14
CA ALA A 222 -11.86 17.65 25.55
C ALA A 222 -12.69 18.92 25.32
N GLY A 223 -13.63 18.87 24.37
CA GLY A 223 -14.49 19.98 23.97
C GLY A 223 -15.77 19.50 23.27
N PRO A 224 -16.66 20.43 22.88
CA PRO A 224 -17.78 20.09 22.01
C PRO A 224 -17.28 19.78 20.58
N VAL A 225 -18.11 19.11 19.79
CA VAL A 225 -17.86 18.95 18.34
C VAL A 225 -17.79 20.35 17.70
N GLY A 226 -16.73 20.61 16.95
CA GLY A 226 -16.51 21.90 16.31
C GLY A 226 -15.11 22.03 15.73
N PHE A 227 -14.86 23.18 15.09
CA PHE A 227 -13.59 23.47 14.41
C PHE A 227 -12.71 24.48 15.16
N GLY A 228 -13.14 24.93 16.35
CA GLY A 228 -12.32 25.76 17.21
C GLY A 228 -11.13 24.99 17.79
N PRO A 229 -10.06 25.68 18.20
CA PRO A 229 -8.86 25.02 18.73
C PRO A 229 -9.08 24.25 20.04
N ASN A 230 -10.10 24.62 20.83
CA ASN A 230 -10.47 23.90 22.06
C ASN A 230 -11.70 23.01 21.86
N ASP A 231 -12.23 22.97 20.64
CA ASP A 231 -13.24 21.98 20.28
C ASP A 231 -12.53 20.65 20.06
N ASP A 232 -13.29 19.57 20.00
CA ASP A 232 -12.82 18.20 19.87
C ASP A 232 -13.73 17.57 18.81
N PHE A 233 -13.30 17.58 17.55
CA PHE A 233 -14.22 17.27 16.45
C PHE A 233 -14.62 15.78 16.45
N ASP A 234 -13.68 14.89 16.70
CA ASP A 234 -13.86 13.44 16.68
C ASP A 234 -14.17 12.84 18.06
N GLN A 235 -14.19 13.67 19.10
CA GLN A 235 -14.65 13.36 20.47
C GLN A 235 -13.80 12.32 21.19
N ASP A 236 -12.50 12.28 20.89
CA ASP A 236 -11.57 11.30 21.43
C ASP A 236 -10.88 11.73 22.74
N GLY A 237 -11.14 12.96 23.22
CA GLY A 237 -10.52 13.50 24.42
C GLY A 237 -9.25 14.33 24.16
N LEU A 238 -8.92 14.59 22.90
CA LEU A 238 -7.90 15.54 22.48
C LEU A 238 -8.60 16.77 21.90
N SER A 239 -8.10 17.96 22.24
CA SER A 239 -8.60 19.17 21.58
C SER A 239 -7.99 19.28 20.19
N ASN A 240 -8.71 19.84 19.23
CA ASN A 240 -8.24 20.02 17.85
C ASN A 240 -6.86 20.71 17.76
N ALA A 241 -6.51 21.57 18.72
CA ALA A 241 -5.20 22.23 18.76
C ALA A 241 -4.03 21.32 19.14
N ILE A 242 -4.29 20.24 19.87
CA ILE A 242 -3.28 19.29 20.35
C ILE A 242 -3.31 18.03 19.49
N ASP A 243 -4.49 17.59 19.08
CA ASP A 243 -4.69 16.38 18.30
C ASP A 243 -3.90 16.42 16.98
N GLY A 244 -3.08 15.39 16.76
CA GLY A 244 -2.30 15.21 15.54
C GLY A 244 -3.17 14.90 14.32
N CYS A 245 -4.32 14.25 14.52
CA CYS A 245 -5.27 13.89 13.46
C CYS A 245 -6.73 14.14 13.92
N PRO A 246 -7.19 15.40 13.99
CA PRO A 246 -8.49 15.81 14.56
C PRO A 246 -9.78 15.29 13.90
N ARG A 247 -9.67 14.36 12.96
CA ARG A 247 -10.80 13.68 12.29
C ARG A 247 -10.76 12.17 12.50
N ILE A 248 -9.71 11.66 13.12
CA ILE A 248 -9.44 10.24 13.25
C ILE A 248 -9.27 9.99 14.74
N PRO A 249 -10.27 9.40 15.42
CA PRO A 249 -10.17 9.16 16.85
C PRO A 249 -8.95 8.30 17.21
N VAL A 250 -8.21 8.70 18.24
CA VAL A 250 -7.14 7.84 18.80
C VAL A 250 -7.73 6.59 19.45
N VAL A 251 -6.94 5.51 19.41
CA VAL A 251 -7.17 4.38 20.30
C VAL A 251 -6.93 4.85 21.74
N GLN A 252 -8.00 4.85 22.53
CA GLN A 252 -7.99 5.34 23.91
C GLN A 252 -6.88 4.69 24.77
N HIS A 253 -5.81 5.44 25.01
CA HIS A 253 -4.70 5.03 25.86
C HIS A 253 -4.49 6.06 26.98
N PRO A 254 -4.93 5.77 28.22
CA PRO A 254 -4.82 6.72 29.32
C PRO A 254 -3.36 6.98 29.73
N CYS A 255 -3.04 8.24 30.01
CA CYS A 255 -1.71 8.69 30.42
C CYS A 255 -1.76 9.73 31.54
N ASN A 256 -0.68 9.81 32.32
CA ASN A 256 -0.44 10.92 33.25
C ASN A 256 0.69 11.84 32.76
N ASP A 257 1.62 11.28 31.98
CA ASP A 257 2.72 11.97 31.32
C ASP A 257 3.14 11.20 30.06
N ASP A 258 4.06 11.77 29.28
CA ASP A 258 4.49 11.22 28.00
C ASP A 258 5.15 9.84 28.11
N VAL A 259 5.58 9.40 29.30
CA VAL A 259 6.22 8.08 29.46
C VAL A 259 5.20 6.94 29.42
N ASP A 260 3.92 7.27 29.69
CA ASP A 260 2.82 6.32 29.62
C ASP A 260 2.40 6.06 28.16
N CYS A 261 2.82 6.91 27.22
CA CYS A 261 2.39 6.86 25.82
C CYS A 261 3.28 5.98 24.94
N PRO A 262 2.75 5.51 23.79
CA PRO A 262 3.54 4.86 22.74
C PRO A 262 4.73 5.73 22.31
N PRO A 263 5.79 5.14 21.71
CA PRO A 263 6.88 5.89 21.12
C PRO A 263 6.37 7.00 20.20
N SER A 264 7.00 8.18 20.27
CA SER A 264 6.64 9.34 19.45
C SER A 264 5.23 9.93 19.69
N SER A 265 4.52 9.49 20.74
CA SER A 265 3.27 10.09 21.19
C SER A 265 3.47 10.93 22.46
N THR A 266 2.56 11.88 22.71
CA THR A 266 2.57 12.76 23.89
C THR A 266 1.24 12.67 24.64
N CYS A 267 1.26 12.96 25.94
CA CYS A 267 0.06 12.93 26.76
C CYS A 267 -0.74 14.23 26.61
N GLY A 268 -1.99 14.13 26.14
CA GLY A 268 -2.89 15.24 25.85
C GLY A 268 -3.75 15.72 27.02
N ASP A 269 -4.66 16.68 26.74
CA ASP A 269 -5.44 17.44 27.73
C ASP A 269 -6.31 16.58 28.66
N ALA A 270 -6.99 15.56 28.12
CA ALA A 270 -7.86 14.66 28.90
C ALA A 270 -7.12 13.47 29.54
N GLY A 271 -5.78 13.45 29.50
CA GLY A 271 -4.99 12.30 29.93
C GLY A 271 -5.13 11.12 28.99
N VAL A 272 -5.23 11.41 27.69
CA VAL A 272 -5.24 10.44 26.58
C VAL A 272 -3.98 10.69 25.75
N CYS A 273 -3.30 9.64 25.32
CA CYS A 273 -2.17 9.77 24.41
C CYS A 273 -2.61 10.22 23.03
N ASN A 274 -1.84 11.13 22.45
CA ASN A 274 -2.04 11.60 21.09
C ASN A 274 -1.69 10.52 20.07
N HIS A 275 -2.05 10.75 18.81
CA HIS A 275 -1.47 10.03 17.68
C HIS A 275 0.06 10.10 17.76
N PRO A 276 0.77 8.98 17.53
CA PRO A 276 2.21 9.03 17.33
C PRO A 276 2.58 9.95 16.17
N ASP A 277 3.68 10.70 16.34
CA ASP A 277 4.23 11.67 15.40
C ASP A 277 5.76 11.43 15.35
N ALA A 278 6.17 10.53 14.45
CA ALA A 278 7.51 9.98 14.44
C ALA A 278 8.58 10.98 13.97
N ASP A 279 8.21 11.99 13.20
CA ASP A 279 9.14 13.03 12.74
C ASP A 279 9.04 14.36 13.52
N GLY A 280 8.01 14.52 14.35
CA GLY A 280 7.81 15.63 15.26
C GLY A 280 7.31 16.90 14.58
N ASP A 281 6.58 16.79 13.48
CA ASP A 281 6.04 17.93 12.72
C ASP A 281 4.66 18.41 13.18
N LEU A 282 4.08 17.73 14.19
CA LEU A 282 2.74 17.95 14.79
C LEU A 282 1.56 17.39 13.99
N VAL A 283 1.82 16.56 12.99
CA VAL A 283 0.81 15.74 12.29
C VAL A 283 1.00 14.29 12.73
N GLY A 284 -0.10 13.60 13.04
CA GLY A 284 0.00 12.19 13.45
C GLY A 284 0.32 11.29 12.26
N ASP A 285 1.16 10.27 12.48
CA ASP A 285 1.67 9.33 11.45
C ASP A 285 0.57 8.75 10.55
N VAL A 286 -0.64 8.53 11.11
CA VAL A 286 -1.78 7.96 10.38
C VAL A 286 -2.35 8.91 9.33
N CYS A 287 -2.27 10.23 9.57
CA CYS A 287 -2.78 11.28 8.69
C CYS A 287 -1.68 12.19 8.12
N ASP A 288 -0.43 11.76 8.24
CA ASP A 288 0.76 12.39 7.71
C ASP A 288 1.13 11.77 6.34
N THR A 289 1.26 12.61 5.32
CA THR A 289 1.71 12.20 3.97
C THR A 289 3.17 11.71 3.97
N CYS A 290 3.90 11.98 5.07
CA CYS A 290 5.33 11.87 5.18
C CYS A 290 5.83 11.51 6.59
N ALA A 291 5.11 10.65 7.33
CA ALA A 291 5.31 10.27 8.76
C ALA A 291 6.74 10.11 9.33
N TYR A 292 7.78 9.96 8.50
CA TYR A 292 9.17 9.83 8.95
C TYR A 292 10.09 10.97 8.48
N THR A 293 9.56 11.98 7.76
CA THR A 293 10.29 13.11 7.20
C THR A 293 9.47 14.40 7.29
N SER A 294 9.82 15.21 8.29
CA SER A 294 9.07 16.42 8.66
C SER A 294 8.68 17.31 7.48
N ASN A 295 7.38 17.48 7.29
CA ASN A 295 6.75 18.30 6.27
C ASN A 295 5.56 19.12 6.84
N PRO A 296 5.78 19.95 7.88
CA PRO A 296 4.72 20.59 8.68
C PRO A 296 3.83 21.58 7.90
N MET A 297 4.18 21.88 6.66
CA MET A 297 3.38 22.74 5.79
C MET A 297 2.19 21.99 5.15
N GLN A 298 2.14 20.66 5.25
CA GLN A 298 1.04 19.82 4.76
C GLN A 298 -0.33 20.21 5.35
N VAL A 299 -0.33 20.83 6.52
CA VAL A 299 -1.53 21.33 7.22
C VAL A 299 -1.80 22.83 6.99
N SER A 300 -1.38 23.35 5.84
CA SER A 300 -1.70 24.72 5.43
C SER A 300 -2.31 24.74 4.02
N GLU A 301 -3.20 25.70 3.75
CA GLU A 301 -3.93 25.81 2.48
C GLU A 301 -3.00 25.74 1.25
N ILE A 302 -1.87 26.44 1.28
CA ILE A 302 -0.91 26.44 0.16
C ILE A 302 0.07 25.28 0.28
N GLY A 303 0.48 24.92 1.49
CA GLY A 303 1.50 23.89 1.69
C GLY A 303 1.00 22.50 1.33
N MET A 304 -0.26 22.16 1.62
CA MET A 304 -0.88 20.88 1.23
C MET A 304 -0.76 20.61 -0.27
N ALA A 305 -1.08 21.61 -1.10
CA ALA A 305 -1.04 21.46 -2.55
C ALA A 305 0.38 21.40 -3.14
N ILE A 306 1.38 21.83 -2.38
CA ILE A 306 2.81 21.71 -2.76
C ILE A 306 3.39 20.40 -2.23
N ASP A 307 2.91 19.97 -1.07
CA ASP A 307 3.34 18.76 -0.40
C ASP A 307 2.89 17.53 -1.19
N ASP A 308 1.65 17.48 -1.65
CA ASP A 308 1.10 16.34 -2.41
C ASP A 308 0.35 16.87 -3.66
N GLU A 309 1.08 17.07 -4.77
CA GLU A 309 0.56 17.71 -5.99
C GLU A 309 -0.30 16.75 -6.84
N ASP A 310 0.07 15.47 -6.90
CA ASP A 310 -0.68 14.41 -7.59
C ASP A 310 -1.78 13.76 -6.76
N ARG A 311 -1.76 14.00 -5.45
CA ARG A 311 -2.78 13.61 -4.47
C ARG A 311 -2.80 12.12 -4.24
N ASP A 312 -1.65 11.50 -4.04
CA ASP A 312 -1.57 10.07 -3.78
C ASP A 312 -1.22 9.73 -2.31
N PHE A 313 -1.26 10.78 -1.46
CA PHE A 313 -0.97 10.73 -0.04
C PHE A 313 0.50 10.45 0.30
N ILE A 314 1.41 10.67 -0.66
CA ILE A 314 2.85 10.67 -0.43
C ILE A 314 3.35 12.11 -0.56
N GLY A 315 3.92 12.63 0.52
CA GLY A 315 4.46 13.98 0.51
C GLY A 315 5.73 14.06 -0.35
N ALA A 316 5.94 15.18 -1.03
CA ALA A 316 7.08 15.46 -1.90
C ALA A 316 8.45 15.31 -1.22
N ALA A 317 8.49 15.33 0.12
CA ALA A 317 9.70 15.07 0.90
C ALA A 317 10.02 13.57 1.04
N CYS A 318 9.02 12.70 0.85
CA CYS A 318 9.09 11.24 0.94
C CYS A 318 8.97 10.56 -0.41
N GLU A 319 8.66 11.32 -1.46
CA GLU A 319 8.83 10.89 -2.83
C GLU A 319 10.27 10.50 -3.12
N SER A 320 10.44 9.39 -3.85
CA SER A 320 11.77 8.87 -4.14
C SER A 320 12.53 9.78 -5.13
N HIS A 321 11.80 10.48 -6.00
CA HIS A 321 12.34 11.38 -7.01
C HIS A 321 11.35 12.50 -7.38
N ALA A 322 11.86 13.64 -7.86
CA ALA A 322 11.04 14.82 -8.17
C ALA A 322 10.03 14.61 -9.32
N ASP A 323 10.28 13.62 -10.19
CA ASP A 323 9.35 13.26 -11.27
C ASP A 323 8.14 12.47 -10.76
N CYS A 324 8.22 11.94 -9.54
CA CYS A 324 7.16 11.18 -8.86
C CYS A 324 6.10 12.11 -8.30
N ASN A 325 6.47 13.31 -7.84
CA ASN A 325 5.57 14.34 -7.28
C ASN A 325 4.34 14.74 -8.14
N THR A 326 4.25 14.29 -9.39
CA THR A 326 3.16 14.63 -10.32
C THR A 326 2.49 13.39 -10.93
N ARG A 327 2.84 12.20 -10.45
CA ARG A 327 2.40 10.91 -10.98
C ARG A 327 1.93 10.02 -9.85
N LYS A 328 0.61 9.86 -9.79
CA LYS A 328 -0.08 8.99 -8.82
C LYS A 328 0.62 7.63 -8.67
N GLY A 329 1.08 7.34 -7.46
CA GLY A 329 1.75 6.12 -7.03
C GLY A 329 1.50 5.82 -5.55
N ALA A 330 0.25 5.92 -5.11
CA ALA A 330 -0.16 5.69 -3.72
C ALA A 330 0.42 4.38 -3.15
N ARG A 331 0.74 4.38 -1.85
CA ARG A 331 1.32 3.23 -1.16
C ARG A 331 0.38 2.02 -1.21
N PRO A 332 0.84 0.83 -1.63
CA PRO A 332 0.01 -0.35 -1.66
C PRO A 332 -0.45 -0.74 -0.25
N ILE A 333 -1.72 -1.11 -0.12
CA ILE A 333 -2.27 -1.64 1.13
C ILE A 333 -2.17 -3.17 1.11
N ARG A 334 -1.67 -3.73 2.21
CA ARG A 334 -1.58 -5.17 2.46
C ARG A 334 -2.03 -5.47 3.88
N PHE A 335 -2.13 -6.75 4.21
CA PHE A 335 -2.56 -7.20 5.53
C PHE A 335 -1.44 -7.97 6.20
N TYR A 336 -1.01 -7.50 7.37
CA TYR A 336 0.06 -8.14 8.13
C TYR A 336 -0.30 -8.27 9.61
N ASP A 337 0.22 -9.30 10.24
CA ASP A 337 -0.05 -9.60 11.65
C ASP A 337 0.63 -8.66 12.65
N VAL A 338 1.61 -7.86 12.20
CA VAL A 338 2.27 -6.81 12.98
C VAL A 338 2.31 -5.53 12.15
N VAL A 339 1.61 -4.52 12.65
CA VAL A 339 1.45 -3.20 12.05
C VAL A 339 1.78 -2.17 13.11
N VAL A 340 2.45 -1.10 12.72
CA VAL A 340 2.74 0.05 13.59
C VAL A 340 2.33 1.30 12.83
N GLU A 341 1.39 2.06 13.38
CA GLU A 341 0.94 3.35 12.85
C GLU A 341 0.59 3.31 11.34
N GLY A 342 -0.15 2.27 10.95
CA GLY A 342 -0.56 2.05 9.56
C GLY A 342 0.54 1.58 8.61
N SER A 343 1.79 1.38 9.08
CA SER A 343 2.88 0.83 8.29
C SER A 343 3.06 -0.67 8.53
N CYS A 344 3.26 -1.44 7.47
CA CYS A 344 3.52 -2.88 7.59
C CYS A 344 4.93 -3.11 8.16
N CYS A 345 5.08 -3.95 9.18
CA CYS A 345 6.38 -4.25 9.78
C CYS A 345 7.19 -5.30 8.98
N VAL A 346 7.49 -4.95 7.73
CA VAL A 346 8.27 -5.76 6.77
C VAL A 346 9.30 -4.91 6.04
N THR A 347 10.20 -5.58 5.32
CA THR A 347 11.14 -4.98 4.36
C THR A 347 10.90 -5.60 2.99
N THR A 348 10.84 -4.80 1.94
CA THR A 348 10.61 -5.29 0.56
C THR A 348 11.89 -5.71 -0.17
N TYR A 349 13.07 -5.23 0.26
CA TYR A 349 14.33 -5.55 -0.41
C TYR A 349 14.69 -7.05 -0.32
N PRO A 350 14.92 -7.74 -1.46
CA PRO A 350 15.14 -9.20 -1.49
C PRO A 350 16.50 -9.63 -0.92
N GLY A 351 17.44 -8.70 -0.74
CA GLY A 351 18.76 -8.96 -0.17
C GLY A 351 19.93 -8.80 -1.15
N ASP A 352 21.14 -8.71 -0.59
CA ASP A 352 22.37 -8.44 -1.35
C ASP A 352 22.62 -9.49 -2.44
N GLY A 353 22.81 -9.03 -3.67
CA GLY A 353 23.15 -9.86 -4.83
C GLY A 353 22.00 -10.71 -5.37
N GLN A 354 20.77 -10.50 -4.90
CA GLN A 354 19.58 -11.06 -5.55
C GLN A 354 19.23 -10.27 -6.82
N LEU A 355 19.33 -8.95 -6.75
CA LEU A 355 19.14 -8.05 -7.88
C LEU A 355 20.45 -7.84 -8.64
N HIS A 356 20.33 -7.64 -9.94
CA HIS A 356 21.47 -7.39 -10.82
C HIS A 356 21.18 -6.18 -11.69
N ASP A 357 22.19 -5.33 -11.89
CA ASP A 357 22.08 -4.24 -12.86
C ASP A 357 22.05 -4.82 -14.30
N PRO A 358 21.72 -4.02 -15.31
CA PRO A 358 21.65 -4.48 -16.71
C PRO A 358 22.98 -5.03 -17.26
N SER A 359 24.11 -4.76 -16.60
CA SER A 359 25.42 -5.32 -16.94
C SER A 359 25.70 -6.66 -16.24
N GLY A 360 24.76 -7.16 -15.45
CA GLY A 360 24.88 -8.38 -14.67
C GLY A 360 25.70 -8.21 -13.39
N LEU A 361 25.90 -6.98 -12.91
CA LEU A 361 26.57 -6.74 -11.64
C LEU A 361 25.59 -6.86 -10.47
N PRO A 362 25.95 -7.56 -9.39
CA PRO A 362 25.06 -7.68 -8.23
C PRO A 362 24.84 -6.32 -7.57
N VAL A 363 23.58 -6.00 -7.31
CA VAL A 363 23.16 -4.82 -6.54
C VAL A 363 23.14 -5.18 -5.06
N THR A 364 23.72 -4.33 -4.23
CA THR A 364 23.97 -4.61 -2.81
C THR A 364 23.80 -3.35 -1.96
N ARG A 365 23.46 -3.52 -0.69
CA ARG A 365 23.37 -2.44 0.30
C ARG A 365 24.71 -1.72 0.51
N THR A 366 25.81 -2.46 0.46
CA THR A 366 27.16 -1.92 0.64
C THR A 366 28.10 -2.40 -0.45
N CYS A 367 28.57 -1.48 -1.30
CA CYS A 367 29.62 -1.71 -2.26
C CYS A 367 30.72 -0.67 -2.03
N SER A 368 31.98 -1.11 -1.88
CA SER A 368 33.06 -0.14 -1.66
C SER A 368 33.34 0.67 -2.93
N PRO A 369 33.81 1.93 -2.84
CA PRO A 369 34.13 2.71 -4.04
C PRO A 369 35.16 2.04 -4.95
N GLN A 370 36.03 1.19 -4.40
CA GLN A 370 36.99 0.41 -5.18
C GLN A 370 36.32 -0.75 -5.92
N ASP A 371 35.36 -1.42 -5.29
CA ASP A 371 34.64 -2.56 -5.88
C ASP A 371 33.65 -2.08 -6.96
N GLU A 372 33.00 -0.95 -6.72
CA GLU A 372 32.11 -0.31 -7.70
C GLU A 372 32.90 0.18 -8.93
N GLN A 373 34.03 0.87 -8.73
CA GLN A 373 34.94 1.22 -9.83
C GLN A 373 35.56 0.00 -10.52
N GLY A 374 35.66 -1.11 -9.79
CA GLY A 374 36.17 -2.39 -10.28
C GLY A 374 35.14 -3.22 -11.06
N GLY A 375 33.86 -2.79 -11.09
CA GLY A 375 32.77 -3.55 -11.69
C GLY A 375 32.52 -4.88 -10.97
N LEU A 376 32.53 -4.88 -9.64
CA LEU A 376 32.27 -6.07 -8.81
C LEU A 376 30.87 -6.07 -8.18
N CYS A 377 30.32 -4.89 -7.92
CA CYS A 377 28.97 -4.69 -7.39
C CYS A 377 28.47 -3.28 -7.74
N ARG A 378 27.16 -3.10 -7.56
CA ARG A 378 26.49 -1.80 -7.56
C ARG A 378 25.96 -1.54 -6.15
N GLN A 379 26.11 -0.31 -5.65
CA GLN A 379 25.48 0.06 -4.38
C GLN A 379 24.04 0.51 -4.61
N LEU A 380 23.12 0.11 -3.72
CA LEU A 380 21.79 0.71 -3.65
C LEU A 380 21.87 2.24 -3.49
N PRO A 381 21.00 2.98 -4.18
CA PRO A 381 20.91 4.43 -4.03
C PRO A 381 20.56 4.84 -2.61
N ALA A 382 21.02 6.04 -2.22
CA ALA A 382 20.81 6.55 -0.86
C ALA A 382 19.32 6.67 -0.48
N PRO A 383 18.39 7.10 -1.36
CA PRO A 383 16.96 7.14 -1.06
C PRO A 383 16.40 5.76 -0.67
N VAL A 384 16.74 4.72 -1.43
CA VAL A 384 16.33 3.33 -1.18
C VAL A 384 16.85 2.81 0.17
N LEU A 385 18.09 3.14 0.51
CA LEU A 385 18.73 2.70 1.75
C LEU A 385 18.09 3.28 3.02
N VAL A 386 17.42 4.43 2.92
CA VAL A 386 16.82 5.11 4.07
C VAL A 386 15.29 5.09 4.04
N ALA A 387 14.68 4.65 2.94
CA ALA A 387 13.24 4.52 2.80
C ALA A 387 12.68 3.49 3.80
N PRO A 388 11.77 3.91 4.70
CA PRO A 388 11.15 3.01 5.68
C PRO A 388 10.39 1.88 4.99
N GLY A 389 10.60 0.64 5.44
CA GLY A 389 9.94 -0.54 4.89
C GLY A 389 10.59 -1.09 3.61
N VAL A 390 11.66 -0.48 3.10
CA VAL A 390 12.40 -0.99 1.94
C VAL A 390 13.56 -1.87 2.39
N VAL A 391 14.61 -1.27 2.96
CA VAL A 391 15.80 -1.98 3.47
C VAL A 391 15.79 -2.10 4.99
N GLU A 392 15.30 -1.07 5.67
CA GLU A 392 15.16 -1.03 7.13
C GLU A 392 13.67 -1.05 7.49
N LEU A 393 13.35 -1.65 8.64
CA LEU A 393 11.98 -1.68 9.13
C LEU A 393 11.48 -0.24 9.42
N PRO A 394 10.17 0.02 9.28
CA PRO A 394 9.59 1.28 9.72
C PRO A 394 9.83 1.53 11.22
N GLY A 395 9.76 2.80 11.62
CA GLY A 395 9.93 3.20 13.02
C GLY A 395 8.96 2.44 13.94
N GLY A 396 9.43 1.97 15.10
CA GLY A 396 8.63 1.23 16.08
C GLY A 396 8.40 -0.26 15.78
N CYS A 397 8.58 -0.70 14.53
CA CYS A 397 8.37 -2.10 14.15
C CYS A 397 9.32 -3.08 14.82
N GLU A 398 10.59 -2.71 15.10
CA GLU A 398 11.51 -3.58 15.83
C GLU A 398 10.97 -3.98 17.20
N GLN A 399 10.41 -3.01 17.93
CA GLN A 399 9.85 -3.24 19.26
C GLN A 399 8.54 -4.03 19.16
N ALA A 400 7.66 -3.69 18.23
CA ALA A 400 6.40 -4.40 18.01
C ALA A 400 6.63 -5.88 17.65
N LEU A 401 7.59 -6.17 16.78
CA LEU A 401 7.99 -7.54 16.43
C LEU A 401 8.57 -8.28 17.65
N ALA A 402 9.43 -7.62 18.43
CA ALA A 402 9.99 -8.22 19.64
C ALA A 402 8.91 -8.57 20.68
N ASP A 403 7.92 -7.69 20.87
CA ASP A 403 6.79 -7.90 21.78
C ASP A 403 5.85 -9.01 21.27
N ALA A 404 5.70 -9.14 19.95
CA ALA A 404 5.01 -10.26 19.31
C ALA A 404 5.83 -11.57 19.30
N GLY A 405 7.11 -11.53 19.71
CA GLY A 405 8.02 -12.68 19.68
C GLY A 405 8.39 -13.13 18.27
N LYS A 406 8.39 -12.22 17.30
CA LYS A 406 8.65 -12.47 15.87
C LYS A 406 9.92 -11.79 15.39
N GLN A 407 10.49 -12.33 14.31
CA GLN A 407 11.61 -11.72 13.60
C GLN A 407 11.12 -10.89 12.40
N GLN A 408 9.96 -11.24 11.84
CA GLN A 408 9.30 -10.59 10.71
C GLN A 408 7.79 -10.73 10.87
N ALA A 409 7.02 -9.79 10.33
CA ALA A 409 5.58 -9.93 10.23
C ALA A 409 5.22 -11.01 9.18
N SER A 410 4.03 -11.59 9.32
CA SER A 410 3.47 -12.53 8.35
C SER A 410 2.30 -11.88 7.64
N ALA A 411 2.23 -12.06 6.32
CA ALA A 411 1.06 -11.67 5.54
C ALA A 411 -0.15 -12.45 6.05
N LEU A 412 -1.29 -11.76 6.13
CA LEU A 412 -2.57 -12.32 6.55
C LEU A 412 -3.50 -12.46 5.37
N THR A 413 -4.24 -13.54 5.37
CA THR A 413 -5.33 -13.79 4.43
C THR A 413 -6.68 -13.80 5.15
N LEU A 414 -7.76 -13.77 4.38
CA LEU A 414 -9.11 -13.90 4.91
C LEU A 414 -9.30 -15.20 5.72
N ALA A 415 -8.57 -16.26 5.35
CA ALA A 415 -8.60 -17.53 6.07
C ALA A 415 -7.98 -17.44 7.47
N ASP A 416 -6.93 -16.64 7.65
CA ASP A 416 -6.21 -16.49 8.92
C ASP A 416 -7.05 -15.81 10.00
N VAL A 417 -7.99 -14.95 9.58
CA VAL A 417 -8.95 -14.28 10.47
C VAL A 417 -10.33 -14.96 10.51
N GLY A 418 -10.42 -16.21 10.07
CA GLY A 418 -11.64 -17.01 10.15
C GLY A 418 -12.77 -16.55 9.22
N GLY A 419 -12.45 -15.89 8.10
CA GLY A 419 -13.42 -15.46 7.11
C GLY A 419 -14.10 -14.13 7.40
N ASN A 420 -13.53 -13.29 8.28
CA ASN A 420 -14.09 -11.99 8.65
C ASN A 420 -13.32 -10.83 8.00
N PRO A 421 -13.86 -10.19 6.94
CA PRO A 421 -13.18 -9.08 6.28
C PRO A 421 -12.90 -7.90 7.20
N LEU A 422 -13.80 -7.58 8.14
CA LEU A 422 -13.59 -6.48 9.09
C LEU A 422 -12.41 -6.75 10.03
N GLU A 423 -12.21 -8.01 10.42
CA GLU A 423 -11.04 -8.38 11.22
C GLU A 423 -9.76 -8.25 10.39
N LEU A 424 -9.77 -8.70 9.13
CA LEU A 424 -8.60 -8.57 8.26
C LEU A 424 -8.24 -7.11 7.99
N TRP A 425 -9.24 -6.26 7.74
CA TRP A 425 -9.04 -4.83 7.54
C TRP A 425 -8.47 -4.11 8.77
N SER A 426 -8.69 -4.62 9.98
CA SER A 426 -8.01 -4.10 11.17
C SER A 426 -6.49 -4.36 11.17
N HIS A 427 -6.02 -5.25 10.29
CA HIS A 427 -4.62 -5.54 10.02
C HIS A 427 -4.11 -4.90 8.72
N ALA A 428 -4.90 -4.03 8.09
CA ALA A 428 -4.48 -3.29 6.92
C ALA A 428 -3.31 -2.37 7.26
N CYS A 429 -2.33 -2.32 6.38
CA CYS A 429 -1.15 -1.49 6.52
C CYS A 429 -0.59 -1.15 5.15
N ARG A 430 0.19 -0.07 5.09
CA ARG A 430 0.82 0.45 3.89
C ARG A 430 2.23 -0.12 3.77
N LEU A 431 2.55 -0.61 2.58
CA LEU A 431 3.92 -0.87 2.14
C LEU A 431 4.60 0.44 1.71
N PRO A 432 5.94 0.48 1.58
CA PRO A 432 6.59 1.58 0.86
C PRO A 432 6.04 1.72 -0.56
N PRO A 433 6.22 2.90 -1.20
CA PRO A 433 5.95 3.06 -2.63
C PRO A 433 6.65 1.95 -3.44
N LEU A 434 6.01 1.50 -4.51
CA LEU A 434 6.58 0.47 -5.36
C LEU A 434 7.81 1.01 -6.11
N ASP A 435 8.88 0.24 -6.03
CA ASP A 435 10.17 0.44 -6.70
C ASP A 435 10.72 -0.98 -6.89
N HIS A 436 10.33 -1.65 -7.98
CA HIS A 436 10.60 -3.09 -8.14
C HIS A 436 12.06 -3.41 -8.42
N ASP A 437 12.80 -2.47 -9.01
CA ASP A 437 14.22 -2.66 -9.32
C ASP A 437 15.17 -2.03 -8.30
N PHE A 438 14.63 -1.27 -7.35
CA PHE A 438 15.31 -0.68 -6.20
C PHE A 438 16.40 0.33 -6.61
N ASP A 439 16.14 1.09 -7.67
CA ASP A 439 17.03 2.13 -8.19
C ASP A 439 16.71 3.54 -7.64
N GLY A 440 15.68 3.66 -6.80
CA GLY A 440 15.27 4.91 -6.17
C GLY A 440 14.33 5.76 -7.02
N LEU A 441 13.85 5.27 -8.16
CA LEU A 441 12.74 5.81 -8.92
C LEU A 441 11.53 4.91 -8.68
N GLY A 442 10.48 5.44 -8.06
CA GLY A 442 9.25 4.65 -7.90
C GLY A 442 8.66 4.29 -9.26
N ASP A 443 7.99 3.14 -9.37
CA ASP A 443 7.49 2.63 -10.66
C ASP A 443 6.58 3.61 -11.40
N ALA A 444 5.82 4.44 -10.67
CA ALA A 444 4.92 5.42 -11.24
C ALA A 444 5.67 6.49 -12.06
N CYS A 445 6.89 6.83 -11.63
CA CYS A 445 7.77 7.81 -12.24
C CYS A 445 8.90 7.21 -13.07
N ASP A 446 9.20 5.94 -12.86
CA ASP A 446 10.24 5.23 -13.58
C ASP A 446 9.77 4.76 -14.97
N PRO A 447 10.46 5.16 -16.05
CA PRO A 447 10.26 4.56 -17.37
C PRO A 447 10.75 3.10 -17.47
N CYS A 448 11.60 2.66 -16.55
CA CYS A 448 12.28 1.37 -16.51
C CYS A 448 11.98 0.53 -15.26
N PRO A 449 10.72 0.38 -14.79
CA PRO A 449 10.37 -0.09 -13.42
C PRO A 449 10.90 -1.47 -13.01
N PHE A 450 11.46 -2.25 -13.95
CA PHE A 450 11.97 -3.60 -13.71
C PHE A 450 13.47 -3.72 -14.07
N ALA A 451 14.17 -2.62 -14.29
CA ALA A 451 15.53 -2.61 -14.81
C ALA A 451 16.37 -1.45 -14.27
N PHE A 452 17.14 -1.75 -13.22
CA PHE A 452 17.93 -0.79 -12.45
C PHE A 452 18.58 0.34 -13.29
N ASP A 453 18.03 1.54 -13.21
CA ASP A 453 18.44 2.80 -13.85
C ASP A 453 18.35 4.01 -12.89
N PRO A 454 19.26 4.12 -11.91
CA PRO A 454 19.19 5.17 -10.88
C PRO A 454 19.44 6.59 -11.42
N PHE A 455 19.65 6.75 -12.72
CA PHE A 455 19.89 8.03 -13.39
C PHE A 455 18.75 8.44 -14.33
N ASN A 456 17.74 7.58 -14.54
CA ASN A 456 16.62 7.82 -15.44
C ASN A 456 17.08 8.26 -16.84
N GLU A 457 18.08 7.57 -17.40
CA GLU A 457 18.75 8.00 -18.63
C GLU A 457 17.96 7.59 -19.87
N VAL A 458 17.56 8.59 -20.66
CA VAL A 458 16.90 8.35 -21.96
C VAL A 458 17.82 7.60 -22.91
N TYR A 459 17.33 6.48 -23.47
CA TYR A 459 18.04 5.75 -24.52
C TYR A 459 18.00 6.54 -25.83
N VAL A 460 19.14 6.68 -26.49
CA VAL A 460 19.22 7.24 -27.85
C VAL A 460 19.77 6.17 -28.77
N ASP A 461 19.00 5.82 -29.80
CA ASP A 461 19.39 4.80 -30.76
C ASP A 461 20.43 5.31 -31.78
N ASP A 462 20.89 4.42 -32.65
CA ASP A 462 21.89 4.75 -33.69
C ASP A 462 21.38 5.70 -34.79
N GLN A 463 20.08 6.01 -34.77
CA GLN A 463 19.40 6.95 -35.68
C GLN A 463 19.19 8.32 -35.02
N ASP A 464 19.82 8.58 -33.87
CA ASP A 464 19.62 9.77 -33.02
C ASP A 464 18.16 9.91 -32.54
N MET A 465 17.38 8.82 -32.47
CA MET A 465 16.03 8.84 -31.91
C MET A 465 16.10 8.59 -30.41
N ALA A 466 15.48 9.48 -29.63
CA ALA A 466 15.36 9.33 -28.19
C ALA A 466 14.13 8.49 -27.83
N TRP A 467 14.32 7.50 -26.97
CA TRP A 467 13.34 6.56 -26.46
C TRP A 467 13.27 6.71 -24.94
N PRO A 468 12.34 7.54 -24.44
CA PRO A 468 12.23 7.83 -23.00
C PRO A 468 11.75 6.63 -22.17
N ASP A 469 11.03 5.70 -22.80
CA ASP A 469 10.37 4.51 -22.24
C ASP A 469 11.20 3.23 -22.37
N LEU A 470 12.41 3.35 -22.90
CA LEU A 470 13.32 2.24 -23.13
C LEU A 470 14.74 2.62 -22.67
N GLY A 471 14.84 3.33 -21.54
CA GLY A 471 16.07 3.95 -21.01
C GLY A 471 17.37 3.16 -21.24
N ALA A 472 18.52 3.83 -21.18
CA ALA A 472 19.79 3.21 -21.60
C ALA A 472 20.11 1.91 -20.84
N ALA A 473 19.60 1.79 -19.61
CA ALA A 473 19.68 0.63 -18.73
C ALA A 473 18.59 -0.42 -18.96
N CYS A 474 17.35 -0.05 -19.31
CA CYS A 474 16.26 -0.98 -19.67
C CYS A 474 16.66 -2.05 -20.71
N ASN A 475 17.63 -1.75 -21.59
CA ASN A 475 17.80 -2.47 -22.86
C ASN A 475 19.08 -3.33 -22.97
N GLY A 476 19.88 -3.48 -21.91
CA GLY A 476 21.01 -4.44 -21.87
C GLY A 476 22.08 -4.36 -23.01
N VAL A 477 22.10 -3.25 -23.78
CA VAL A 477 22.97 -2.91 -24.94
C VAL A 477 22.66 -3.58 -26.31
N PHE A 478 22.29 -2.77 -27.30
CA PHE A 478 22.11 -3.12 -28.72
C PHE A 478 23.43 -3.07 -29.52
N GLU A 479 23.85 -4.19 -30.13
CA GLU A 479 24.53 -4.16 -31.44
C GLU A 479 23.53 -4.69 -32.48
N GLN A 480 23.19 -3.83 -33.45
CA GLN A 480 22.37 -4.21 -34.61
C GLN A 480 22.90 -5.49 -35.26
N VAL A 481 22.11 -6.56 -35.23
CA VAL A 481 22.24 -7.60 -36.25
C VAL A 481 21.47 -7.09 -37.47
N PRO A 482 22.14 -6.75 -38.59
CA PRO A 482 21.43 -6.32 -39.78
C PRO A 482 20.66 -7.51 -40.35
N GLY A 483 19.34 -7.56 -40.12
CA GLY A 483 18.50 -8.63 -40.69
C GLY A 483 17.07 -8.81 -40.20
N ALA A 484 16.65 -8.26 -39.05
CA ALA A 484 15.27 -8.41 -38.59
C ALA A 484 14.37 -7.33 -39.21
N MET A 485 13.87 -7.60 -40.41
CA MET A 485 12.70 -6.87 -40.94
C MET A 485 11.46 -7.35 -40.20
N CYS A 486 10.68 -6.42 -39.67
CA CYS A 486 9.27 -6.65 -39.37
C CYS A 486 8.54 -7.18 -40.62
N MET A 487 7.70 -8.19 -40.43
CA MET A 487 6.46 -8.35 -41.20
C MET A 487 5.28 -8.29 -40.25
#